data_AF-A0A9D1VB86-F1
#
_entry.id   AF-A0A9D1VB86-F1
#
_cell.length_a   1.000
_cell.length_b   1.000
_cell.length_c   1.000
_cell.angle_alpha   90.00
_cell.angle_beta   90.00
_cell.angle_gamma   90.00
#
_symmetry.space_group_name_H-M   'P 1'
#
loop_
_entity.id
_entity.type
_entity.pdbx_description
1 polymer ?
#
loop_
_entity_poly.entity_id
_entity_poly.type
_entity_poly.pdbx_seq_one_letter_code
_entity_poly.pdbx_strand_id
1 'polypeptide(L)'
;MSKPGRVHVSHSSGSSTTSVSSLRGEYSRPLDEADNFSCTPPGLDQSANRWVPSYDEAFDILRSKGLIDSRRLRKYKPFYPLFLRPLLGGGHAYKNYKIFKARVYHFLKMLRYRIKPTTFAYPCVFGYSDLVLIPKEKLDLFCRYLETFATWGMFVEMAIPTAMMLMPDTEVCHAYKHPYKTGNVWYPFNPKHYRLISTTIDELLRACDGDIARLPEEFPREYLYLHPVKLSRFNAKPTDSAR
;
A
#
# COMPACT_ATOMS: atom_id res chain seq x y z
N MET A 1 7.14 -33.98 -51.13
CA MET A 1 6.37 -32.72 -51.01
C MET A 1 5.57 -32.78 -49.71
N SER A 2 6.00 -32.04 -48.70
CA SER A 2 5.31 -31.92 -47.40
C SER A 2 5.38 -30.45 -47.00
N LYS A 3 4.21 -29.79 -46.98
CA LYS A 3 4.05 -28.43 -46.48
C LYS A 3 3.89 -28.50 -44.95
N PRO A 4 4.57 -27.66 -44.15
CA PRO A 4 4.32 -27.61 -42.72
C PRO A 4 2.95 -26.96 -42.45
N GLY A 5 2.21 -27.57 -41.52
CA GLY A 5 0.87 -27.19 -41.12
C GLY A 5 0.80 -25.80 -40.49
N ARG A 6 -0.22 -25.04 -40.90
CA ARG A 6 -0.61 -23.76 -40.35
C ARG A 6 -1.34 -24.01 -39.01
N VAL A 7 -0.69 -23.71 -37.88
CA VAL A 7 -1.35 -23.72 -36.56
C VAL A 7 -2.20 -22.46 -36.44
N HIS A 8 -3.52 -22.63 -36.41
CA HIS A 8 -4.48 -21.59 -36.07
C HIS A 8 -4.40 -21.32 -34.55
N VAL A 9 -3.96 -20.12 -34.17
CA VAL A 9 -4.09 -19.62 -32.80
C VAL A 9 -5.47 -19.00 -32.65
N SER A 10 -6.35 -19.68 -31.93
CA SER A 10 -7.65 -19.14 -31.49
C SER A 10 -7.43 -18.08 -30.41
N HIS A 11 -7.82 -16.84 -30.67
CA HIS A 11 -7.92 -15.80 -29.64
C HIS A 11 -9.06 -16.16 -28.67
N SER A 12 -8.72 -16.64 -27.47
CA SER A 12 -9.64 -16.65 -26.34
C SER A 12 -9.72 -15.24 -25.76
N SER A 13 -10.81 -14.54 -26.05
CA SER A 13 -11.24 -13.31 -25.37
C SER A 13 -11.63 -13.66 -23.92
N GLY A 14 -10.63 -13.76 -23.06
CA GLY A 14 -10.80 -13.88 -21.62
C GLY A 14 -11.34 -12.57 -21.04
N SER A 15 -12.66 -12.48 -20.93
CA SER A 15 -13.36 -11.54 -20.06
C SER A 15 -12.86 -11.76 -18.63
N SER A 16 -11.88 -10.96 -18.19
CA SER A 16 -11.48 -10.89 -16.79
C SER A 16 -12.57 -10.17 -16.00
N THR A 17 -13.53 -10.95 -15.51
CA THR A 17 -14.51 -10.52 -14.51
C THR A 17 -13.73 -10.05 -13.28
N THR A 18 -13.72 -8.74 -13.08
CA THR A 18 -13.18 -8.10 -11.89
C THR A 18 -13.93 -8.67 -10.69
N SER A 19 -13.25 -9.46 -9.86
CA SER A 19 -13.86 -10.11 -8.71
C SER A 19 -14.46 -9.06 -7.78
N VAL A 20 -15.71 -9.31 -7.41
CA VAL A 20 -16.65 -8.47 -6.64
C VAL A 20 -16.14 -8.06 -5.23
N SER A 21 -14.95 -8.50 -4.82
CA SER A 21 -14.29 -8.15 -3.56
C SER A 21 -13.71 -6.72 -3.54
N SER A 22 -13.36 -6.15 -4.69
CA SER A 22 -12.65 -4.86 -4.75
C SER A 22 -13.49 -3.66 -4.30
N LEU A 23 -14.82 -3.72 -4.44
CA LEU A 23 -15.72 -2.62 -4.10
C LEU A 23 -16.10 -2.54 -2.61
N ARG A 24 -15.69 -3.53 -1.80
CA ARG A 24 -15.82 -3.49 -0.33
C ARG A 24 -14.57 -2.97 0.39
N GLY A 25 -13.44 -2.81 -0.32
CA GLY A 25 -12.14 -3.12 0.29
C GLY A 25 -11.22 -1.98 0.70
N GLU A 26 -11.41 -0.72 0.28
CA GLU A 26 -10.35 0.28 0.49
C GLU A 26 -10.59 1.19 1.72
N TYR A 27 -11.83 1.45 2.11
CA TYR A 27 -12.13 2.53 3.07
C TYR A 27 -12.43 2.07 4.51
N SER A 28 -12.81 0.80 4.74
CA SER A 28 -12.91 0.22 6.09
C SER A 28 -11.68 -0.59 6.49
N ARG A 29 -10.83 -0.94 5.53
CA ARG A 29 -9.65 -1.80 5.72
C ARG A 29 -8.77 -1.34 6.88
N PRO A 30 -8.40 -0.05 7.03
CA PRO A 30 -7.58 0.35 8.17
C PRO A 30 -8.19 0.01 9.53
N LEU A 31 -9.52 0.12 9.67
CA LEU A 31 -10.23 -0.19 10.92
C LEU A 31 -10.44 -1.69 11.10
N ASP A 32 -10.74 -2.39 10.01
CA ASP A 32 -10.88 -3.85 10.04
C ASP A 32 -9.56 -4.51 10.44
N GLU A 33 -8.45 -4.08 9.83
CA GLU A 33 -7.10 -4.57 10.16
C GLU A 33 -6.70 -4.19 11.59
N ALA A 34 -7.04 -2.98 12.05
CA ALA A 34 -6.74 -2.54 13.41
C ALA A 34 -7.55 -3.29 14.49
N ASP A 35 -8.73 -3.81 14.15
CA ASP A 35 -9.53 -4.66 15.05
C ASP A 35 -9.04 -6.13 15.05
N ASN A 36 -8.22 -6.54 14.08
CA ASN A 36 -7.81 -7.94 13.89
C ASN A 36 -6.51 -8.33 14.61
N PHE A 37 -5.58 -7.40 14.83
CA PHE A 37 -4.28 -7.72 15.44
C PHE A 37 -4.35 -7.69 16.97
N SER A 38 -3.38 -8.33 17.63
CA SER A 38 -3.27 -8.35 19.10
C SER A 38 -1.82 -8.19 19.53
N CYS A 39 -1.57 -7.38 20.56
CA CYS A 39 -0.25 -7.24 21.19
C CYS A 39 0.14 -8.44 22.07
N THR A 40 -0.83 -9.31 22.35
CA THR A 40 -0.66 -10.54 23.14
C THR A 40 -1.33 -11.71 22.42
N PRO A 41 -0.83 -12.10 21.24
CA PRO A 41 -1.38 -13.21 20.48
C PRO A 41 -1.16 -14.53 21.26
N PRO A 42 -2.14 -15.45 21.27
CA PRO A 42 -2.01 -16.72 22.01
C PRO A 42 -0.82 -17.57 21.52
N GLY A 43 -0.05 -18.13 22.45
CA GLY A 43 1.03 -19.08 22.13
C GLY A 43 2.34 -18.46 21.66
N LEU A 44 2.49 -17.14 21.72
CA LEU A 44 3.71 -16.41 21.36
C LEU A 44 4.43 -15.82 22.59
N ASP A 45 5.77 -15.83 22.54
CA ASP A 45 6.61 -15.21 23.57
C ASP A 45 6.49 -13.67 23.51
N GLN A 46 6.03 -13.09 24.61
CA GLN A 46 5.86 -11.64 24.74
C GLN A 46 7.19 -10.89 24.91
N SER A 47 8.32 -11.59 25.05
CA SER A 47 9.64 -10.95 25.13
C SER A 47 9.98 -10.11 23.90
N ALA A 48 9.34 -10.35 22.75
CA ALA A 48 9.46 -9.52 21.54
C ALA A 48 8.90 -8.10 21.73
N ASN A 49 7.95 -7.91 22.66
CA ASN A 49 7.35 -6.61 22.93
C ASN A 49 8.35 -5.62 23.56
N ARG A 50 9.50 -6.09 24.06
CA ARG A 50 10.54 -5.22 24.65
C ARG A 50 11.14 -4.23 23.66
N TRP A 51 11.08 -4.54 22.37
CA TRP A 51 11.71 -3.74 21.34
C TRP A 51 10.86 -2.53 20.96
N VAL A 52 9.54 -2.68 21.00
CA VAL A 52 8.62 -1.60 20.63
C VAL A 52 8.28 -0.74 21.86
N PRO A 53 7.98 0.55 21.68
CA PRO A 53 7.53 1.39 22.77
C PRO A 53 6.28 0.81 23.45
N SER A 54 6.05 1.17 24.71
CA SER A 54 4.77 0.89 25.36
C SER A 54 3.62 1.63 24.66
N TYR A 55 2.38 1.23 24.94
CA TYR A 55 1.20 1.88 24.37
C TYR A 55 1.21 3.40 24.60
N ASP A 56 1.54 3.84 25.82
CA ASP A 56 1.51 5.25 26.18
C ASP A 56 2.64 6.04 25.52
N GLU A 57 3.85 5.48 25.47
CA GLU A 57 4.98 6.08 24.75
C GLU A 57 4.70 6.20 23.26
N ALA A 58 4.19 5.13 22.64
CA ALA A 58 3.81 5.14 21.23
C ALA A 58 2.74 6.19 20.96
N PHE A 59 1.74 6.29 21.83
CA PHE A 59 0.69 7.30 21.71
C PHE A 59 1.27 8.71 21.77
N ASP A 60 2.16 8.99 22.71
CA ASP A 60 2.76 10.31 22.88
C ASP A 60 3.68 10.66 21.70
N ILE A 61 4.46 9.70 21.18
CA ILE A 61 5.25 9.86 19.95
C ILE A 61 4.33 10.22 18.78
N LEU A 62 3.30 9.43 18.51
CA LEU A 62 2.40 9.68 17.37
C LEU A 62 1.61 10.99 17.53
N ARG A 63 1.23 11.34 18.76
CA ARG A 63 0.57 12.61 19.07
C ARG A 63 1.48 13.81 18.85
N SER A 64 2.74 13.74 19.27
CA SER A 64 3.73 14.81 19.04
C SER A 64 3.97 15.06 17.55
N LYS A 65 3.79 14.03 16.71
CA LYS A 65 3.83 14.12 15.24
C LYS A 65 2.49 14.56 14.61
N GLY A 66 1.47 14.83 15.41
CA GLY A 66 0.14 15.26 14.94
C GLY A 66 -0.67 14.17 14.22
N LEU A 67 -0.30 12.89 14.38
CA LEU A 67 -0.92 11.76 13.69
C LEU A 67 -2.12 11.19 14.46
N ILE A 68 -2.18 11.42 15.78
CA ILE A 68 -3.26 10.97 16.65
C ILE A 68 -3.62 12.09 17.63
N ASP A 69 -4.92 12.31 17.85
CA ASP A 69 -5.44 13.34 18.76
C ASP A 69 -6.06 12.78 20.05
N SER A 70 -6.42 11.49 20.06
CA SER A 70 -7.19 10.88 21.14
C SER A 70 -6.91 9.39 21.29
N ARG A 71 -6.81 8.92 22.54
CA ARG A 71 -6.63 7.48 22.87
C ARG A 71 -7.85 6.62 22.53
N ARG A 72 -8.98 7.27 22.22
CA ARG A 72 -10.25 6.66 21.86
C ARG A 72 -10.64 7.18 20.50
N LEU A 73 -11.07 6.32 19.59
CA LEU A 73 -11.72 6.78 18.36
C LEU A 73 -12.96 7.60 18.70
N ARG A 74 -12.84 8.93 18.74
CA ARG A 74 -13.99 9.82 18.91
C ARG A 74 -14.62 10.20 17.58
N LYS A 75 -13.89 10.08 16.46
CA LYS A 75 -14.35 10.56 15.15
C LYS A 75 -13.87 9.65 14.04
N TYR A 76 -14.71 8.69 13.65
CA TYR A 76 -14.78 8.35 12.24
C TYR A 76 -15.27 9.61 11.53
N LYS A 77 -14.46 10.24 10.65
CA LYS A 77 -15.00 11.15 9.65
C LYS A 77 -15.58 10.25 8.56
N PRO A 78 -16.90 10.03 8.50
CA PRO A 78 -17.47 9.35 7.36
C PRO A 78 -17.07 10.09 6.09
N PHE A 79 -16.49 9.36 5.15
CA PHE A 79 -16.67 9.74 3.76
C PHE A 79 -18.15 9.48 3.47
N TYR A 80 -18.94 10.54 3.44
CA TYR A 80 -20.26 10.49 2.84
C TYR A 80 -20.04 10.58 1.32
N PRO A 81 -20.11 9.50 0.53
CA PRO A 81 -20.48 9.69 -0.86
C PRO A 81 -21.91 10.25 -0.80
N LEU A 82 -22.06 11.54 -1.09
CA LEU A 82 -23.31 12.31 -1.13
C LEU A 82 -24.55 11.40 -1.07
N PHE A 83 -25.25 11.37 0.07
CA PHE A 83 -26.60 10.81 0.14
C PHE A 83 -27.58 11.53 -0.82
N LEU A 84 -27.17 12.67 -1.40
CA LEU A 84 -27.98 13.53 -2.26
C LEU A 84 -28.12 13.11 -3.74
N ARG A 85 -27.52 12.01 -4.22
CA ARG A 85 -27.66 11.62 -5.64
C ARG A 85 -27.93 10.13 -5.94
N PRO A 86 -29.01 9.52 -5.41
CA PRO A 86 -29.57 8.35 -6.11
C PRO A 86 -31.07 8.45 -6.45
N LEU A 87 -31.77 9.52 -6.07
CA LEU A 87 -33.22 9.61 -6.32
C LEU A 87 -33.61 10.03 -7.75
N LEU A 88 -32.65 10.44 -8.59
CA LEU A 88 -32.93 11.00 -9.94
C LEU A 88 -32.11 10.36 -11.08
N GLY A 89 -31.50 9.18 -10.87
CA GLY A 89 -30.67 8.53 -11.88
C GLY A 89 -31.05 7.06 -12.07
N GLY A 90 -31.85 6.78 -13.10
CA GLY A 90 -32.23 5.43 -13.49
C GLY A 90 -31.05 4.55 -13.91
N GLY A 91 -31.24 3.23 -13.74
CA GLY A 91 -30.40 2.19 -14.33
C GLY A 91 -29.59 1.37 -13.33
N HIS A 92 -29.87 0.06 -13.27
CA HIS A 92 -29.08 -1.03 -12.64
C HIS A 92 -29.27 -1.26 -11.13
N ALA A 93 -30.48 -1.73 -10.76
CA ALA A 93 -30.85 -2.15 -9.39
C ALA A 93 -29.87 -3.14 -8.72
N TYR A 94 -29.22 -4.03 -9.49
CA TYR A 94 -28.24 -4.99 -8.98
C TYR A 94 -26.94 -4.34 -8.46
N LYS A 95 -26.44 -3.28 -9.13
CA LYS A 95 -25.27 -2.51 -8.66
C LYS A 95 -25.64 -1.71 -7.40
N ASN A 96 -26.90 -1.27 -7.31
CA ASN A 96 -27.41 -0.49 -6.18
C ASN A 96 -27.54 -1.31 -4.89
N TYR A 97 -27.89 -2.61 -4.94
CA TYR A 97 -28.01 -3.42 -3.72
C TYR A 97 -26.67 -3.69 -3.01
N LYS A 98 -25.59 -3.94 -3.77
CA LYS A 98 -24.25 -4.10 -3.18
C LYS A 98 -23.76 -2.82 -2.53
N ILE A 99 -23.95 -1.69 -3.21
CA ILE A 99 -23.64 -0.35 -2.70
C ILE A 99 -24.49 -0.05 -1.45
N PHE A 100 -25.78 -0.39 -1.48
CA PHE A 100 -26.67 -0.23 -0.34
C PHE A 100 -26.23 -1.09 0.87
N LYS A 101 -25.89 -2.36 0.66
CA LYS A 101 -25.33 -3.23 1.72
C LYS A 101 -24.06 -2.65 2.33
N ALA A 102 -23.13 -2.16 1.52
CA ALA A 102 -21.92 -1.50 2.01
C ALA A 102 -22.26 -0.25 2.83
N ARG A 103 -23.19 0.59 2.35
CA ARG A 103 -23.66 1.80 3.05
C ARG A 103 -24.30 1.47 4.40
N VAL A 104 -25.19 0.48 4.44
CA VAL A 104 -25.83 0.03 5.69
C VAL A 104 -24.79 -0.54 6.65
N TYR A 105 -23.85 -1.34 6.16
CA TYR A 105 -22.74 -1.86 6.97
C TYR A 105 -21.90 -0.72 7.56
N HIS A 106 -21.45 0.25 6.77
CA HIS A 106 -20.68 1.40 7.28
C HIS A 106 -21.50 2.25 8.26
N PHE A 107 -22.81 2.41 8.02
CA PHE A 107 -23.70 3.13 8.93
C PHE A 107 -23.85 2.42 10.28
N LEU A 108 -24.08 1.10 10.28
CA LEU A 108 -24.15 0.29 11.50
C LEU A 108 -22.81 0.26 12.23
N LYS A 109 -21.70 0.15 11.49
CA LYS A 109 -20.34 0.17 12.04
C LYS A 109 -20.03 1.53 12.69
N MET A 110 -20.43 2.64 12.05
CA MET A 110 -20.38 3.97 12.66
C MET A 110 -21.18 4.04 13.96
N LEU A 111 -22.42 3.54 13.94
CA LEU A 111 -23.28 3.56 15.12
C LEU A 111 -22.64 2.77 16.27
N ARG A 112 -22.03 1.62 15.98
CA ARG A 112 -21.23 0.85 16.94
C ARG A 112 -20.08 1.68 17.53
N TYR A 113 -19.26 2.34 16.72
CA TYR A 113 -18.14 3.16 17.21
C TYR A 113 -18.59 4.43 17.96
N ARG A 114 -19.79 4.95 17.66
CA ARG A 114 -20.39 6.07 18.39
C ARG A 114 -20.88 5.66 19.79
N ILE A 115 -21.45 4.46 19.89
CA ILE A 115 -22.02 3.94 21.15
C ILE A 115 -20.94 3.32 22.03
N LYS A 116 -19.96 2.62 21.43
CA LYS A 116 -18.82 2.03 22.12
C LYS A 116 -17.53 2.59 21.54
N PRO A 117 -16.91 3.59 22.19
CA PRO A 117 -15.57 4.02 21.81
C PRO A 117 -14.62 2.83 21.96
N THR A 118 -14.14 2.30 20.85
CA THR A 118 -13.15 1.22 20.85
C THR A 118 -11.77 1.81 21.06
N THR A 119 -11.02 1.20 21.97
CA THR A 119 -9.58 1.35 22.09
C THR A 119 -8.94 0.26 21.24
N PHE A 120 -8.01 0.65 20.36
CA PHE A 120 -7.21 -0.33 19.64
C PHE A 120 -6.24 -1.04 20.57
N ALA A 121 -5.78 -2.22 20.17
CA ALA A 121 -4.76 -2.96 20.91
C ALA A 121 -3.44 -2.16 21.02
N TYR A 122 -3.15 -1.32 20.03
CA TYR A 122 -1.98 -0.46 19.99
C TYR A 122 -2.22 0.81 19.15
N PRO A 123 -1.58 1.96 19.45
CA PRO A 123 -1.64 3.14 18.61
C PRO A 123 -0.86 2.88 17.31
N CYS A 124 -1.54 3.00 16.18
CA CYS A 124 -0.96 2.67 14.88
C CYS A 124 -1.36 3.71 13.84
N VAL A 125 -0.57 3.80 12.79
CA VAL A 125 -0.87 4.60 11.60
C VAL A 125 -1.03 3.69 10.39
N PHE A 126 -1.86 4.13 9.46
CA PHE A 126 -2.07 3.43 8.20
C PHE A 126 -1.43 4.23 7.06
N GLY A 127 -0.76 3.54 6.15
CA GLY A 127 -0.07 4.18 5.05
C GLY A 127 0.35 3.17 3.99
N TYR A 128 0.46 3.64 2.77
CA TYR A 128 0.89 2.85 1.62
C TYR A 128 2.05 3.56 0.93
N SER A 129 3.09 2.79 0.58
CA SER A 129 4.19 3.27 -0.24
C SER A 129 4.80 2.11 -1.02
N ASP A 130 5.10 2.35 -2.30
CA ASP A 130 5.82 1.38 -3.16
C ASP A 130 7.31 1.28 -2.79
N LEU A 131 7.86 2.35 -2.19
CA LEU A 131 9.26 2.45 -1.79
C LEU A 131 9.36 3.04 -0.38
N VAL A 132 10.20 2.43 0.45
CA VAL A 132 10.56 2.93 1.78
C VAL A 132 12.08 2.96 1.88
N LEU A 133 12.60 4.09 2.33
CA LEU A 133 14.04 4.29 2.55
C LEU A 133 14.28 4.45 4.05
N ILE A 134 15.13 3.59 4.61
CA ILE A 134 15.48 3.59 6.03
C ILE A 134 16.99 3.84 6.15
N PRO A 135 17.44 4.82 6.96
CA PRO A 135 18.86 5.00 7.24
C PRO A 135 19.49 3.72 7.79
N LYS A 136 20.73 3.42 7.37
CA LYS A 136 21.42 2.18 7.73
C LYS A 136 21.50 1.99 9.25
N GLU A 137 21.69 3.09 9.98
CA GLU A 137 21.84 3.13 11.43
C GLU A 137 20.52 2.80 12.16
N LYS A 138 19.38 2.93 11.48
CA LYS A 138 18.04 2.67 12.03
C LYS A 138 17.45 1.35 11.53
N LEU A 139 18.08 0.72 10.54
CA LEU A 139 17.54 -0.46 9.87
C LEU A 139 17.33 -1.63 10.85
N ASP A 140 18.27 -1.89 11.75
CA ASP A 140 18.15 -2.97 12.72
C ASP A 140 16.96 -2.76 13.66
N LEU A 141 16.81 -1.55 14.21
CA LEU A 141 15.67 -1.22 15.07
C LEU A 141 14.35 -1.31 14.32
N PHE A 142 14.32 -0.82 13.08
CA PHE A 142 13.16 -0.92 12.20
C PHE A 142 12.75 -2.39 11.97
N CYS A 143 13.71 -3.26 11.67
CA CYS A 143 13.47 -4.71 11.54
C CYS A 143 12.94 -5.32 12.84
N ARG A 144 13.48 -4.95 14.01
CA ARG A 144 12.94 -5.41 15.31
C ARG A 144 11.49 -5.01 15.52
N TYR A 145 11.11 -3.78 15.16
CA TYR A 145 9.71 -3.35 15.22
C TYR A 145 8.84 -4.20 14.30
N LEU A 146 9.30 -4.45 13.06
CA LEU A 146 8.56 -5.28 12.11
C LEU A 146 8.45 -6.75 12.55
N GLU A 147 9.47 -7.32 13.18
CA GLU A 147 9.41 -8.65 13.79
C GLU A 147 8.29 -8.72 14.83
N THR A 148 8.23 -7.74 15.75
CA THR A 148 7.18 -7.66 16.77
C THR A 148 5.80 -7.41 16.15
N PHE A 149 5.69 -6.55 15.15
CA PHE A 149 4.41 -6.30 14.48
C PHE A 149 3.93 -7.51 13.66
N ALA A 150 4.85 -8.28 13.09
CA ALA A 150 4.53 -9.53 12.41
C ALA A 150 4.01 -10.58 13.40
N THR A 151 4.60 -10.70 14.60
CA THR A 151 4.08 -11.61 15.63
C THR A 151 2.71 -11.18 16.12
N TRP A 152 2.43 -9.88 16.21
CA TRP A 152 1.10 -9.35 16.53
C TRP A 152 0.04 -9.61 15.44
N GLY A 153 0.47 -10.03 14.24
CA GLY A 153 -0.40 -10.19 13.08
C GLY A 153 -0.83 -8.85 12.48
N MET A 154 -0.03 -7.78 12.65
CA MET A 154 -0.32 -6.49 12.03
C MET A 154 -0.19 -6.56 10.51
N PHE A 155 -1.18 -6.01 9.82
CA PHE A 155 -1.14 -5.90 8.37
C PHE A 155 -0.01 -4.95 7.91
N VAL A 156 0.62 -5.22 6.76
CA VAL A 156 1.83 -4.51 6.30
C VAL A 156 1.63 -3.01 6.10
N GLU A 157 0.45 -2.59 5.60
CA GLU A 157 0.08 -1.16 5.45
C GLU A 157 -0.20 -0.46 6.79
N MET A 158 -0.06 -1.18 7.91
CA MET A 158 -0.05 -0.63 9.27
C MET A 158 1.32 -0.79 9.93
N ALA A 159 1.91 -1.99 9.83
CA ALA A 159 3.17 -2.33 10.50
C ALA A 159 4.31 -1.42 10.03
N ILE A 160 4.53 -1.31 8.72
CA ILE A 160 5.61 -0.49 8.14
C ILE A 160 5.48 0.99 8.52
N PRO A 161 4.36 1.67 8.24
CA PRO A 161 4.25 3.10 8.57
C PRO A 161 4.28 3.34 10.08
N THR A 162 3.70 2.45 10.89
CA THR A 162 3.77 2.56 12.35
C THR A 162 5.21 2.44 12.83
N ALA A 163 5.97 1.47 12.30
CA ALA A 163 7.37 1.30 12.67
C ALA A 163 8.18 2.55 12.35
N MET A 164 8.01 3.12 11.15
CA MET A 164 8.69 4.35 10.74
C MET A 164 8.37 5.53 11.65
N MET A 165 7.10 5.71 12.01
CA MET A 165 6.67 6.84 12.81
C MET A 165 7.13 6.74 14.28
N LEU A 166 7.31 5.52 14.79
CA LEU A 166 7.78 5.26 16.14
C LEU A 166 9.30 5.26 16.29
N MET A 167 10.07 5.31 15.19
CA MET A 167 11.52 5.38 15.29
C MET A 167 11.93 6.68 16.00
N PRO A 168 12.81 6.60 17.02
CA PRO A 168 13.30 7.78 17.73
C PRO A 168 14.14 8.65 16.79
N ASP A 169 14.05 9.97 16.98
CA ASP A 169 14.83 10.98 16.25
C ASP A 169 14.73 10.87 14.73
N THR A 170 13.60 10.39 14.22
CA THR A 170 13.39 10.19 12.78
C THR A 170 12.28 11.10 12.26
N GLU A 171 12.64 12.00 11.37
CA GLU A 171 11.71 12.77 10.55
C GLU A 171 11.32 11.95 9.32
N VAL A 172 10.01 11.78 9.09
CA VAL A 172 9.52 11.08 7.91
C VAL A 172 9.29 12.09 6.79
N CYS A 173 10.08 11.98 5.73
CA CYS A 173 9.87 12.73 4.49
C CYS A 173 8.91 11.99 3.57
N HIS A 174 7.82 12.64 3.18
CA HIS A 174 6.91 12.10 2.19
C HIS A 174 7.39 12.47 0.78
N ALA A 175 7.13 11.60 -0.20
CA ALA A 175 7.57 11.79 -1.59
C ALA A 175 7.18 13.15 -2.20
N TYR A 176 6.02 13.71 -1.84
CA TYR A 176 5.57 15.02 -2.37
C TYR A 176 6.39 16.22 -1.86
N LYS A 177 7.21 16.04 -0.81
CA LYS A 177 8.14 17.06 -0.30
C LYS A 177 9.52 16.97 -0.94
N HIS A 178 9.78 15.91 -1.71
CA HIS A 178 11.07 15.70 -2.37
C HIS A 178 11.07 16.37 -3.76
N PRO A 179 12.20 16.95 -4.22
CA PRO A 179 12.31 17.52 -5.58
C PRO A 179 12.24 16.48 -6.71
N TYR A 180 12.44 15.20 -6.40
CA TYR A 180 12.41 14.12 -7.39
C TYR A 180 10.97 13.65 -7.66
N LYS A 181 10.68 13.35 -8.92
CA LYS A 181 9.42 12.76 -9.37
C LYS A 181 9.33 11.30 -8.95
N THR A 182 8.12 10.82 -8.72
CA THR A 182 7.83 9.39 -8.55
C THR A 182 7.17 8.86 -9.82
N GLY A 183 7.68 7.77 -10.37
CA GLY A 183 7.23 7.22 -11.64
C GLY A 183 6.29 6.04 -11.48
N ASN A 184 5.15 6.22 -10.83
CA ASN A 184 4.26 5.11 -10.48
C ASN A 184 3.17 4.95 -11.55
N VAL A 185 3.00 3.75 -12.07
CA VAL A 185 2.02 3.45 -13.11
C VAL A 185 0.68 3.06 -12.48
N TRP A 186 -0.19 4.05 -12.24
CA TRP A 186 -1.55 3.83 -11.75
C TRP A 186 -2.58 3.87 -12.90
N TYR A 187 -2.76 2.75 -13.59
CA TYR A 187 -3.89 2.54 -14.52
C TYR A 187 -5.09 1.95 -13.76
N PRO A 188 -6.34 2.40 -13.98
CA PRO A 188 -6.83 3.38 -14.95
C PRO A 188 -6.93 4.82 -14.42
N PHE A 189 -6.49 5.08 -13.18
CA PHE A 189 -6.72 6.35 -12.48
C PHE A 189 -6.14 7.58 -13.19
N ASN A 190 -5.05 7.42 -13.95
CA ASN A 190 -4.49 8.52 -14.74
C ASN A 190 -3.87 8.04 -16.07
N PRO A 191 -4.65 8.00 -17.17
CA PRO A 191 -4.18 7.52 -18.47
C PRO A 191 -3.05 8.37 -19.08
N LYS A 192 -3.01 9.68 -18.78
CA LYS A 192 -1.94 10.57 -19.26
C LYS A 192 -0.62 10.25 -18.54
N HIS A 193 -0.66 10.10 -17.22
CA HIS A 193 0.49 9.73 -16.43
C HIS A 193 0.99 8.32 -16.77
N TYR A 194 0.07 7.36 -16.96
CA TYR A 194 0.39 6.01 -17.44
C TYR A 194 1.22 6.06 -18.73
N ARG A 195 0.76 6.83 -19.73
CA ARG A 195 1.49 6.98 -21.00
C ARG A 195 2.85 7.62 -20.80
N LEU A 196 2.92 8.70 -20.03
CA LEU A 196 4.19 9.39 -19.75
C LEU A 196 5.23 8.43 -19.14
N ILE A 197 4.87 7.73 -18.06
CA ILE A 197 5.80 6.82 -17.39
C ILE A 197 6.16 5.63 -18.27
N SER A 198 5.21 5.09 -19.04
CA SER A 198 5.50 4.01 -19.99
C SER A 198 6.51 4.45 -21.06
N THR A 199 6.35 5.65 -21.62
CA THR A 199 7.30 6.23 -22.58
C THR A 199 8.68 6.43 -21.95
N THR A 200 8.75 6.96 -20.72
CA THR A 200 10.03 7.12 -19.99
C THR A 200 10.74 5.79 -19.77
N ILE A 201 10.01 4.72 -19.42
CA ILE A 201 10.59 3.38 -19.26
C ILE A 201 11.10 2.82 -20.61
N ASP A 202 10.37 3.03 -21.70
CA ASP A 202 10.78 2.59 -23.03
C ASP A 202 11.99 3.39 -23.58
N GLU A 203 12.11 4.67 -23.22
CA GLU A 203 13.31 5.48 -23.48
C GLU A 203 14.52 4.98 -22.70
N LEU A 204 14.35 4.70 -21.41
CA LEU A 204 15.41 4.14 -20.57
C LEU A 204 15.93 2.79 -21.09
N LEU A 205 15.02 1.90 -21.51
CA LEU A 205 15.38 0.61 -22.09
C LEU A 205 16.18 0.75 -23.39
N ARG A 206 15.80 1.71 -24.25
CA ARG A 206 16.55 2.04 -25.47
C ARG A 206 17.91 2.63 -25.15
N ALA A 207 17.99 3.55 -24.18
CA ALA A 207 19.25 4.15 -23.75
C ALA A 207 20.24 3.10 -23.23
N CYS A 208 19.75 2.13 -22.46
CA CYS A 208 20.54 1.02 -21.94
C CYS A 208 20.92 -0.03 -23.01
N ASP A 209 20.32 -0.02 -24.21
CA ASP A 209 20.43 -1.08 -25.21
C ASP A 209 20.12 -2.48 -24.64
N GLY A 210 19.15 -2.52 -23.72
CA GLY A 210 18.83 -3.72 -22.94
C GLY A 210 19.90 -4.17 -21.94
N ASP A 211 21.04 -3.50 -21.78
CA ASP A 211 22.05 -3.87 -20.78
C ASP A 211 21.72 -3.25 -19.40
N ILE A 212 21.36 -4.10 -18.43
CA ILE A 212 21.02 -3.65 -17.07
C ILE A 212 22.19 -2.96 -16.36
N ALA A 213 23.44 -3.28 -16.73
CA ALA A 213 24.61 -2.69 -16.11
C ALA A 213 24.72 -1.19 -16.40
N ARG A 214 24.06 -0.68 -17.45
CA ARG A 214 23.99 0.74 -17.81
C ARG A 214 22.89 1.50 -17.10
N LEU A 215 22.03 0.81 -16.36
CA LEU A 215 20.88 1.42 -15.69
C LEU A 215 21.29 2.54 -14.72
N PRO A 216 22.35 2.41 -13.89
CA PRO A 216 22.75 3.49 -13.00
C PRO A 216 23.14 4.78 -13.72
N GLU A 217 23.82 4.69 -14.87
CA GLU A 217 24.27 5.85 -15.64
C GLU A 217 23.13 6.49 -16.45
N GLU A 218 22.25 5.66 -17.01
CA GLU A 218 21.15 6.10 -17.89
C GLU A 218 19.87 6.45 -17.11
N PHE A 219 19.83 6.21 -15.79
CA PHE A 219 18.64 6.46 -14.98
C PHE A 219 18.20 7.93 -15.04
N PRO A 220 16.92 8.24 -15.32
CA PRO A 220 16.43 9.61 -15.38
C PRO A 220 16.63 10.37 -14.06
N ARG A 221 17.52 11.37 -14.07
CA ARG A 221 17.98 12.07 -12.85
C ARG A 221 16.87 12.82 -12.11
N GLU A 222 15.77 13.15 -12.77
CA GLU A 222 14.64 13.82 -12.16
C GLU A 222 13.69 12.87 -11.42
N TYR A 223 13.87 11.56 -11.54
CA TYR A 223 13.04 10.56 -10.88
C TYR A 223 13.74 9.94 -9.67
N LEU A 224 12.96 9.66 -8.61
CA LEU A 224 13.40 8.90 -7.45
C LEU A 224 13.34 7.39 -7.73
N TYR A 225 12.28 6.96 -8.43
CA TYR A 225 12.09 5.59 -8.89
C TYR A 225 11.08 5.55 -10.04
N LEU A 226 11.10 4.46 -10.81
CA LEU A 226 10.12 4.12 -11.83
C LEU A 226 9.48 2.77 -11.44
N HIS A 227 8.15 2.72 -11.32
CA HIS A 227 7.42 1.52 -10.94
C HIS A 227 6.18 1.32 -11.83
N PRO A 228 6.00 0.14 -12.47
CA PRO A 228 6.90 -1.02 -12.45
C PRO A 228 7.95 -0.94 -13.57
N VAL A 229 9.21 -1.26 -13.25
CA VAL A 229 10.21 -1.62 -14.25
C VAL A 229 10.31 -3.15 -14.29
N LYS A 230 10.02 -3.75 -15.44
CA LYS A 230 10.19 -5.19 -15.64
C LYS A 230 11.65 -5.46 -16.02
N LEU A 231 12.45 -5.91 -15.05
CA LEU A 231 13.87 -6.22 -15.28
C LEU A 231 14.08 -7.30 -16.34
N SER A 232 13.11 -8.19 -16.58
CA SER A 232 13.14 -9.19 -17.65
C SER A 232 13.18 -8.60 -19.07
N ARG A 233 12.99 -7.29 -19.23
CA ARG A 233 13.17 -6.58 -20.51
C ARG A 233 14.64 -6.22 -20.78
N PHE A 234 15.51 -6.39 -19.79
CA PHE A 234 16.94 -6.23 -19.93
C PHE A 234 17.60 -7.60 -20.14
N ASN A 235 18.62 -7.63 -20.99
CA ASN A 235 19.54 -8.73 -21.15
C ASN A 235 20.51 -8.72 -19.96
N ALA A 236 20.42 -9.73 -19.08
CA ALA A 236 21.50 -9.98 -18.13
C ALA A 236 22.66 -10.61 -18.89
N LYS A 237 23.82 -9.93 -18.96
CA LYS A 237 25.05 -10.61 -19.36
C LYS A 237 25.41 -11.62 -18.26
N PRO A 238 25.86 -12.85 -18.60
CA PRO A 238 26.49 -13.72 -17.63
C PRO A 238 27.70 -12.98 -17.08
N THR A 239 27.72 -12.70 -15.78
CA THR A 239 28.92 -12.21 -15.11
C THR A 239 29.89 -13.38 -14.98
N ASP A 240 31.07 -13.27 -15.59
CA ASP A 240 32.19 -14.23 -15.48
C ASP A 240 32.80 -14.31 -14.06
N SER A 241 32.19 -13.70 -13.05
CA SER A 241 32.69 -13.68 -11.66
C SER A 241 32.16 -14.85 -10.82
N ALA A 242 32.26 -16.06 -11.35
CA ALA A 242 32.20 -17.31 -10.58
C ALA A 242 33.41 -18.17 -10.95
N ARG A 243 34.59 -17.71 -10.54
CA ARG A 243 35.79 -18.53 -10.33
C ARG A 243 36.50 -18.06 -9.07
#